data_AF-A0A2U0T535-F1
#
_entry.id   AF-A0A2U0T535-F1
#
_cell.length_a   1.000
_cell.length_b   1.000
_cell.length_c   1.000
_cell.angle_alpha   90.00
_cell.angle_beta   90.00
_cell.angle_gamma   90.00
#
_symmetry.space_group_name_H-M   'P 1'
#
loop_
_entity.id
_entity.type
_entity.pdbx_description
1 polymer ?
#
loop_
_entity_poly.entity_id
_entity_poly.type
_entity_poly.pdbx_seq_one_letter_code
_entity_poly.pdbx_strand_id
1 'polypeptide(L)' 'MAILLIFMFLFAIASWLLASRRGRHGGLWFGIGLFLGPFALLAVAALPPVAPS' A
#
# COMPACT_ATOMS: atom_id res chain seq x y z
N MET A 1 5.61 12.63 -17.86
CA MET A 1 4.70 11.49 -17.60
C MET A 1 5.36 10.34 -16.84
N ALA A 2 6.55 9.86 -17.25
CA ALA A 2 7.22 8.72 -16.60
C ALA A 2 7.47 8.88 -15.08
N ILE A 3 7.83 10.08 -14.62
CA ILE A 3 8.07 10.36 -13.19
C ILE A 3 6.84 10.10 -12.31
N LEU A 4 5.65 10.48 -12.77
CA LEU A 4 4.40 10.23 -12.04
C LEU A 4 4.13 8.73 -11.90
N LEU A 5 4.35 7.96 -12.97
CA LEU A 5 4.19 6.51 -12.95
C LEU A 5 5.18 5.83 -11.99
N ILE A 6 6.44 6.30 -11.96
CA ILE A 6 7.46 5.81 -11.02
C ILE A 6 7.03 6.09 -9.58
N PHE A 7 6.55 7.30 -9.28
CA PHE A 7 6.05 7.63 -7.95
C PHE A 7 4.84 6.78 -7.55
N MET A 8 3.85 6.61 -8.43
CA MET A 8 2.70 5.73 -8.17
C MET A 8 3.13 4.29 -7.90
N PHE A 9 4.11 3.79 -8.65
CA PHE A 9 4.65 2.45 -8.45
C PHE A 9 5.38 2.31 -7.11
N LEU A 10 6.19 3.30 -6.72
CA LEU A 10 6.84 3.34 -5.40
C LEU A 10 5.82 3.37 -4.26
N PHE A 11 4.76 4.16 -4.38
CA PHE A 11 3.67 4.19 -3.39
C PHE A 11 2.88 2.88 -3.33
N ALA A 12 2.66 2.23 -4.48
CA ALA A 12 2.03 0.92 -4.56
C ALA A 12 2.87 -0.15 -3.85
N ILE A 13 4.19 -0.17 -4.11
CA ILE A 13 5.14 -1.08 -3.45
C ILE A 13 5.17 -0.82 -1.93
N ALA A 14 5.21 0.44 -1.51
CA ALA A 14 5.27 0.77 -0.10
C ALA A 14 3.95 0.42 0.63
N SER A 15 2.80 0.62 -0.01
CA SER A 15 1.49 0.17 0.49
C SER A 15 1.42 -1.36 0.59
N TRP A 16 1.96 -2.06 -0.40
CA TRP A 16 2.07 -3.51 -0.40
C TRP A 16 2.94 -4.04 0.74
N LEU A 17 4.14 -3.50 0.92
CA LEU A 17 5.05 -3.84 2.00
C LEU A 17 4.41 -3.58 3.37
N LEU A 18 3.79 -2.42 3.54
CA LEU A 18 3.16 -2.05 4.80
C LEU A 18 1.98 -2.95 5.14
N ALA A 19 1.14 -3.27 4.15
CA ALA A 19 0.02 -4.19 4.34
C ALA A 19 0.48 -5.62 4.66
N SER A 20 1.52 -6.10 3.97
CA SER A 20 2.09 -7.43 4.19
C SER A 20 2.70 -7.54 5.59
N ARG A 21 3.38 -6.50 6.08
CA ARG A 21 3.89 -6.44 7.46
C ARG A 21 2.79 -6.35 8.52
N ARG A 22 1.60 -5.85 8.17
CA ARG A 22 0.44 -5.75 9.07
C ARG A 22 -0.46 -7.00 9.04
N GLY A 23 -0.02 -8.09 8.42
CA GLY A 23 -0.81 -9.33 8.32
C GLY A 23 -2.02 -9.22 7.39
N ARG A 24 -2.07 -8.21 6.53
CA ARG A 24 -3.15 -8.00 5.55
C ARG A 24 -2.73 -8.52 4.18
N HIS A 25 -3.71 -8.77 3.30
CA HIS A 25 -3.48 -9.18 1.92
C HIS A 25 -2.71 -8.12 1.15
N GLY A 26 -1.40 -8.31 1.04
CA GLY A 26 -0.51 -7.39 0.38
C GLY A 26 -0.87 -7.12 -1.08
N GLY A 27 -1.26 -8.16 -1.84
CA GLY A 27 -1.63 -8.03 -3.25
C GLY A 27 -2.84 -7.11 -3.49
N LEU A 28 -3.84 -7.15 -2.59
CA LEU A 28 -4.99 -6.22 -2.65
C LEU A 28 -4.56 -4.77 -2.43
N TRP A 29 -3.69 -4.55 -1.45
CA TRP A 29 -3.18 -3.21 -1.14
C TRP A 29 -2.20 -2.66 -2.17
N PHE A 30 -1.50 -3.53 -2.91
CA PHE A 30 -0.71 -3.13 -4.06
C PHE A 30 -1.59 -2.52 -5.16
N GLY A 31 -2.70 -3.19 -5.51
CA GLY A 31 -3.66 -2.68 -6.49
C GLY A 31 -4.31 -1.36 -6.07
N ILE A 32 -4.70 -1.26 -4.79
CA ILE A 32 -5.23 -0.02 -4.22
C ILE A 32 -4.17 1.08 -4.24
N GLY A 33 -2.92 0.78 -3.90
CA GLY A 33 -1.80 1.72 -3.95
C GLY A 33 -1.43 2.17 -5.36
N LEU A 34 -1.65 1.34 -6.37
CA LEU A 34 -1.44 1.72 -7.76
C LEU A 34 -2.53 2.70 -8.25
N PHE A 35 -3.74 2.65 -7.69
CA PHE A 35 -4.86 3.50 -8.11
C PHE A 35 -5.00 4.77 -7.27
N LEU A 36 -4.86 4.65 -5.94
CA LEU A 36 -4.96 5.75 -4.98
C LEU A 36 -3.60 6.40 -4.65
N GLY A 37 -2.47 5.79 -5.04
CA GLY A 37 -1.14 6.33 -4.77
C GLY A 37 -0.88 6.53 -3.27
N PRO A 38 -0.56 7.76 -2.81
CA PRO A 38 -0.21 8.03 -1.42
C PRO A 38 -1.37 7.78 -0.44
N PHE A 39 -2.63 7.93 -0.87
CA PHE A 39 -3.79 7.77 0.00
C PHE A 39 -3.99 6.31 0.44
N ALA A 40 -3.62 5.34 -0.40
CA ALA A 40 -3.64 3.93 -0.02
C ALA A 40 -2.66 3.66 1.12
N LEU A 41 -1.47 4.25 1.03
CA LEU A 41 -0.42 4.10 2.03
C LEU A 41 -0.87 4.69 3.37
N LEU A 42 -1.50 5.87 3.34
CA LEU A 42 -2.11 6.49 4.51
C LEU A 42 -3.24 5.63 5.11
N ALA A 43 -4.10 5.04 4.27
CA ALA A 43 -5.16 4.18 4.73
C ALA A 43 -4.63 2.90 5.39
N VAL A 44 -3.62 2.22 4.80
CA VAL A 44 -2.92 1.10 5.45
C VAL A 44 -2.31 1.55 6.77
N ALA A 45 -1.68 2.71 6.79
CA ALA A 45 -0.98 3.23 7.95
C ALA A 45 -1.93 3.57 9.11
N ALA A 46 -3.14 4.03 8.82
CA ALA A 46 -4.18 4.32 9.80
C ALA A 46 -4.87 3.05 10.33
N LEU A 47 -4.85 1.96 9.57
CA LEU A 47 -5.51 0.71 9.93
C LEU A 47 -4.71 -0.07 10.98
N PRO A 48 -5.30 -0.50 12.11
CA PRO A 48 -4.58 -1.26 13.11
C PRO A 48 -3.98 -2.55 12.52
N PRO A 49 -2.78 -2.97 12.98
CA PRO A 49 -2.19 -4.23 12.57
C PRO A 49 -3.15 -5.36 12.93
N VAL A 50 -3.33 -6.32 12.02
CA VAL A 50 -4.12 -7.51 12.33
C VAL A 50 -3.36 -8.27 13.42
N ALA A 51 -3.99 -8.46 14.57
CA ALA A 51 -3.39 -9.19 15.67
C ALA A 51 -3.05 -10.61 15.19
N PRO A 52 -1.84 -11.13 15.46
CA PRO A 52 -1.55 -12.54 15.24
C PRO A 52 -2.49 -13.33 16.16
N SER A 53 -3.44 -14.05 15.57
CA SER A 53 -4.31 -15.02 16.25
C SER A 53 -3.52 -16.26 16.65
#